data_AF-A0A3E2N3J8-F1
#
_entry.id   AF-A0A3E2N3J8-F1
#
_cell.length_a   1.000
_cell.length_b   1.000
_cell.length_c   1.000
_cell.angle_alpha   90.00
_cell.angle_beta   90.00
_cell.angle_gamma   90.00
#
_symmetry.space_group_name_H-M   'P 1'
#
loop_
_entity.id
_entity.type
_entity.pdbx_description
1 polymer ?
#
loop_
_entity_poly.entity_id
_entity_poly.type
_entity_poly.pdbx_seq_one_letter_code
_entity_poly.pdbx_strand_id
1 'polypeptide(L)' 'MKEKHELQVTDVFSKARIITYLWIVLCPPYGLFRVWSPSSEFRRPEKWVWTMIVICTLFTFVKLIIAG' A
#
# COMPACT_ATOMS: atom_id res chain seq x y z
N MET A 1 -13.26 -0.63 -26.38
CA MET A 1 -12.94 0.17 -25.17
C MET A 1 -13.04 -0.63 -23.87
N LYS A 2 -13.91 -1.65 -23.76
CA LYS A 2 -14.01 -2.54 -22.59
C LYS A 2 -12.74 -3.38 -22.31
N GLU A 3 -12.09 -3.87 -23.36
CA GLU A 3 -10.93 -4.78 -23.24
C GLU A 3 -9.70 -4.16 -22.55
N LYS A 4 -9.49 -2.84 -22.70
CA LYS A 4 -8.40 -2.12 -22.01
C LYS A 4 -8.63 -1.97 -20.50
N HIS A 5 -9.89 -1.98 -20.05
CA HIS A 5 -10.21 -1.89 -18.63
C HIS A 5 -9.96 -3.21 -17.91
N GLU A 6 -10.28 -4.34 -18.53
CA GLU A 6 -10.06 -5.66 -17.90
C GLU A 6 -8.58 -5.98 -17.68
N LEU A 7 -7.71 -5.57 -18.63
CA LEU A 7 -6.25 -5.67 -18.50
C LEU A 7 -5.68 -4.74 -17.41
N GLN A 8 -6.29 -3.57 -17.19
CA GLN A 8 -5.86 -2.67 -16.11
C GLN A 8 -6.28 -3.17 -14.72
N VAL A 9 -7.47 -3.77 -14.60
CA VAL A 9 -7.95 -4.30 -13.31
C VAL A 9 -7.12 -5.50 -12.86
N THR A 10 -6.64 -6.32 -13.80
CA THR A 10 -5.74 -7.45 -13.47
C THR A 10 -4.38 -7.00 -12.93
N ASP A 11 -3.88 -5.85 -13.38
CA ASP A 11 -2.62 -5.26 -12.87
C ASP A 11 -2.76 -4.83 -11.40
N VAL A 12 -3.90 -4.23 -11.01
CA VAL A 12 -4.14 -3.71 -9.65
C VAL A 12 -4.20 -4.81 -8.58
N PHE A 13 -4.67 -6.01 -8.96
CA PHE A 13 -4.83 -7.15 -8.07
C PHE A 13 -3.84 -8.30 -8.32
N SER A 14 -2.63 -7.98 -8.77
CA SER A 14 -1.54 -8.96 -8.78
C SER A 14 -1.32 -9.56 -7.38
N LYS A 15 -0.92 -10.84 -7.33
CA LYS A 15 -0.62 -11.56 -6.09
C LYS A 15 0.38 -10.78 -5.21
N ALA A 16 1.36 -10.12 -5.83
CA ALA A 16 2.35 -9.31 -5.13
C ALA A 16 1.73 -8.07 -4.45
N ARG A 17 0.81 -7.38 -5.14
CA ARG A 17 0.08 -6.22 -4.60
C ARG A 17 -0.87 -6.62 -3.47
N ILE A 18 -1.62 -7.71 -3.62
CA ILE A 18 -2.52 -8.24 -2.58
C ILE A 18 -1.74 -8.55 -1.29
N ILE A 19 -0.62 -9.25 -1.42
CA ILE A 19 0.24 -9.54 -0.27
C ILE A 19 0.70 -8.21 0.35
N THR A 20 1.15 -7.25 -0.44
CA THR A 20 1.61 -5.94 0.07
C THR A 20 0.50 -5.21 0.84
N TYR A 21 -0.74 -5.22 0.36
CA TYR A 21 -1.88 -4.64 1.08
C TYR A 21 -2.12 -5.30 2.44
N LEU A 22 -2.03 -6.64 2.50
CA LEU A 22 -2.15 -7.38 3.76
C LEU A 22 -1.07 -6.95 4.77
N TRP A 23 0.17 -6.74 4.30
CA TRP A 23 1.26 -6.26 5.14
C TRP A 23 1.13 -4.81 5.55
N ILE A 24 0.52 -3.94 4.74
CA ILE A 24 0.23 -2.55 5.14
C ILE A 24 -0.74 -2.51 6.32
N VAL A 25 -1.74 -3.39 6.34
CA VAL A 25 -2.73 -3.45 7.43
C VAL A 25 -2.12 -4.06 8.70
N LEU A 26 -1.40 -5.17 8.58
CA LEU A 26 -0.86 -5.89 9.75
C LEU A 26 0.40 -5.24 10.32
N CYS A 27 1.26 -4.69 9.46
CA CYS A 27 2.53 -4.09 9.85
C CYS A 27 2.85 -2.92 8.90
N PRO A 28 2.24 -1.74 9.13
CA PRO A 28 2.34 -0.59 8.21
C PRO A 28 3.77 -0.23 7.78
N PRO A 29 4.79 -0.24 8.66
CA PRO A 29 6.17 0.02 8.26
C PRO A 29 6.72 -1.01 7.27
N TYR A 30 6.43 -2.30 7.48
CA TYR A 30 6.92 -3.37 6.62
C TYR A 30 6.14 -3.45 5.30
N GLY A 31 4.84 -3.16 5.33
CA GLY A 31 4.05 -2.95 4.12
C GLY A 31 4.63 -1.83 3.25
N LEU A 32 5.03 -0.71 3.88
CA LEU A 32 5.64 0.42 3.17
C LEU A 32 7.00 0.07 2.55
N PHE A 33 7.83 -0.69 3.26
CA PHE A 33 9.10 -1.20 2.72
C PHE A 33 8.89 -1.98 1.42
N ARG A 34 7.86 -2.82 1.36
CA ARG A 34 7.53 -3.56 0.13
C ARG A 34 7.03 -2.69 -1.01
N VAL A 35 6.25 -1.66 -0.70
CA VAL A 35 5.80 -0.69 -1.72
C VAL A 35 6.99 0.01 -2.37
N TRP A 36 8.04 0.31 -1.60
CA TRP A 36 9.26 0.96 -2.09
C TRP A 36 10.29 0.02 -2.70
N SER A 37 10.14 -1.30 -2.57
CA SER A 37 11.06 -2.28 -3.16
C SER A 37 11.27 -2.04 -4.67
N PRO A 38 12.49 -2.24 -5.21
CA PRO A 38 12.77 -2.12 -6.64
C PRO A 38 11.94 -3.08 -7.49
N SER A 39 11.58 -4.23 -6.93
CA SER A 39 10.74 -5.25 -7.56
C SER A 39 9.24 -4.97 -7.44
N SER A 40 8.85 -3.82 -6.88
CA SER A 40 7.44 -3.54 -6.62
C SER A 40 6.74 -3.07 -7.89
N GLU A 41 5.56 -3.65 -8.13
CA GLU A 41 4.71 -3.31 -9.26
C GLU A 41 4.06 -1.93 -9.10
N PHE A 42 4.17 -1.28 -7.94
CA PHE A 42 3.51 0.00 -7.65
C PHE A 42 4.09 1.16 -8.47
N ARG A 43 3.19 1.99 -9.00
CA ARG A 43 3.59 3.19 -9.75
C ARG A 43 4.09 4.27 -8.78
N ARG A 44 4.99 5.14 -9.23
CA ARG A 44 5.54 6.26 -8.43
C ARG A 44 4.46 7.06 -7.64
N PRO A 45 3.33 7.49 -8.24
CA PRO A 45 2.30 8.21 -7.48
C PRO A 45 1.63 7.33 -6.41
N GLU A 46 1.40 6.05 -6.69
CA GLU A 46 0.82 5.10 -5.72
C GLU A 46 1.76 4.90 -4.52
N LYS A 47 3.07 4.84 -4.75
CA LYS A 47 4.06 4.75 -3.67
C LYS A 47 3.94 5.93 -2.70
N TRP A 48 3.75 7.14 -3.21
CA TRP A 48 3.53 8.33 -2.38
C TRP A 48 2.22 8.29 -1.61
N VAL A 49 1.13 7.86 -2.26
CA VAL A 49 -0.18 7.71 -1.59
C VAL A 49 -0.08 6.69 -0.45
N TRP A 50 0.53 5.53 -0.68
CA TRP A 50 0.74 4.53 0.36
C TRP A 50 1.64 5.01 1.48
N THR A 51 2.67 5.81 1.17
CA THR A 51 3.52 6.45 2.18
C THR A 51 2.71 7.38 3.08
N MET A 52 1.86 8.22 2.50
CA MET A 52 0.97 9.12 3.26
C MET A 52 0.00 8.34 4.14
N ILE A 53 -0.65 7.29 3.61
CA ILE A 53 -1.57 6.44 4.37
C ILE A 53 -0.87 5.84 5.58
N VAL A 54 0.31 5.24 5.37
CA VAL A 54 1.08 4.62 6.46
C VAL A 54 1.47 5.64 7.53
N ILE A 55 1.90 6.85 7.13
CA ILE A 55 2.21 7.93 8.09
C ILE A 55 0.97 8.30 8.91
N CYS A 56 -0.19 8.50 8.27
CA CYS A 56 -1.44 8.81 8.97
C CYS A 56 -1.85 7.69 9.94
N THR A 57 -1.72 6.43 9.52
CA THR A 57 -2.00 5.26 10.36
C THR A 57 -1.07 5.21 11.57
N LEU A 58 0.23 5.40 11.39
CA LEU A 58 1.20 5.44 12.49
C LEU A 58 0.92 6.59 13.46
N PHE A 59 0.61 7.78 12.95
CA PHE A 59 0.26 8.92 13.79
C PHE A 59 -1.01 8.65 14.60
N THR A 60 -2.00 8.00 14.00
CA THR A 60 -3.24 7.60 14.69
C THR A 60 -2.96 6.58 15.79
N PHE A 61 -2.11 5.58 15.53
CA PHE A 61 -1.69 4.63 16.55
C PHE A 61 -0.96 5.30 17.70
N VAL A 62 -0.02 6.21 17.42
CA VAL A 62 0.69 6.96 18.46
C VAL A 62 -0.29 7.80 19.29
N LYS A 63 -1.25 8.48 18.66
CA LYS A 63 -2.29 9.23 19.39
C LYS A 63 -3.15 8.32 20.25
N LEU A 64 -3.54 7.15 19.76
CA LEU A 64 -4.31 6.17 20.55
C LEU A 64 -3.51 5.65 21.75
N ILE A 65 -2.21 5.45 21.61
CA ILE A 65 -1.35 5.03 22.73
C ILE A 65 -1.19 6.15 23.78
N ILE A 66 -1.13 7.41 23.35
CA ILE A 66 -0.95 8.56 24.25
C ILE A 66 -2.26 8.98 24.93
N ALA A 67 -3.39 8.93 24.20
CA ALA A 67 -4.68 9.40 24.68
C ALA A 67 -5.58 8.30 25.25
N GLY A 68 -5.22 7.03 25.04
CA GLY A 68 -5.90 5.86 25.59
C GLY A 68 -5.40 5.46 26.97
#